data_AF-A0A7K5F9M2-F1
#
_entry.id   AF-A0A7K5F9M2-F1
#
_cell.length_a   1.000
_cell.length_b   1.000
_cell.length_c   1.000
_cell.angle_alpha   90.00
_cell.angle_beta   90.00
_cell.angle_gamma   90.00
#
_symmetry.space_group_name_H-M   'P 1'
#
loop_
_entity.id
_entity.type
_entity.pdbx_description
1 polymer ?
#
loop_
_entity_poly.entity_id
_entity_poly.type
_entity_poly.pdbx_seq_one_letter_code
_entity_poly.pdbx_strand_id
1 'polypeptide(L)'
;MEVLEPLRVLRGALRAVLARVREGEPGEGREPFELPRFWNALGQTYKVTSQEATKLSLAFSRPPLASAEDCQKLSEDVQNAILAVAAVYYWLPKGQGTTLRKMVRDATTEVVEGMIQLTETILSAPLESLSQEQLISTGGVWEACEQVSSLPRDNQAAVVSTLAACLGVVKDALEEMEHALVEGEDPYSDIMEDEELGFRGNRDTYWSEADRKLLSSCMGLMKASKACLKKVLGVVKAYGKADSPDQIAQLDDLADIANEISPSVDELALSMYPPMNQLAVRLNAAKLASVLKKILEVTRTSHVCPPSEEGWVQFLTGAVDHNMNKIKNFTQGQL
;
A
#
# COMPACT_ATOMS: atom_id res chain seq x y z
N MET A 1 -36.45 -13.37 15.59
CA MET A 1 -36.01 -13.82 14.26
C MET A 1 -36.29 -12.78 13.17
N GLU A 2 -37.50 -12.20 13.12
CA GLU A 2 -37.88 -11.13 12.16
C GLU A 2 -37.05 -9.84 12.31
N VAL A 3 -36.71 -9.45 13.54
CA VAL A 3 -35.98 -8.19 13.84
C VAL A 3 -34.56 -8.14 13.25
N LEU A 4 -33.95 -9.30 12.94
CA LEU A 4 -32.61 -9.40 12.35
C LEU A 4 -32.62 -9.55 10.82
N GLU A 5 -33.79 -9.75 10.23
CA GLU A 5 -33.90 -9.89 8.77
C GLU A 5 -33.45 -8.62 8.02
N PRO A 6 -33.81 -7.40 8.47
CA PRO A 6 -33.28 -6.17 7.86
C PRO A 6 -31.75 -6.10 7.83
N LEU A 7 -31.07 -6.59 8.87
CA LEU A 7 -29.60 -6.63 8.92
C LEU A 7 -29.00 -7.63 7.92
N ARG A 8 -29.68 -8.76 7.67
CA ARG A 8 -29.22 -9.72 6.64
C ARG A 8 -29.32 -9.12 5.24
N VAL A 9 -30.42 -8.42 4.96
CA VAL A 9 -30.63 -7.69 3.71
C VAL A 9 -29.59 -6.58 3.56
N LEU A 10 -29.37 -5.77 4.61
CA LEU A 10 -28.36 -4.73 4.66
C LEU A 10 -26.98 -5.29 4.33
N ARG A 11 -26.53 -6.36 4.99
CA ARG A 11 -25.24 -6.99 4.71
C ARG A 11 -25.08 -7.38 3.23
N GLY A 12 -26.15 -7.92 2.63
CA GLY A 12 -26.17 -8.24 1.20
C GLY A 12 -25.99 -6.99 0.33
N ALA A 13 -26.71 -5.91 0.64
CA ALA A 13 -26.61 -4.64 -0.05
C ALA A 13 -25.22 -3.99 0.09
N LEU A 14 -24.64 -4.00 1.29
CA LEU A 14 -23.29 -3.46 1.54
C LEU A 14 -22.22 -4.21 0.73
N ARG A 15 -22.30 -5.55 0.68
CA ARG A 15 -21.38 -6.36 -0.14
C ARG A 15 -21.52 -6.07 -1.64
N ALA A 16 -22.74 -5.82 -2.12
CA ALA A 16 -22.96 -5.41 -3.50
C ALA A 16 -22.35 -4.02 -3.79
N VAL A 17 -22.48 -3.06 -2.87
CA VAL A 17 -21.81 -1.75 -2.99
C VAL A 17 -20.30 -1.91 -2.99
N LEU A 18 -19.75 -2.72 -2.07
CA LEU A 18 -18.32 -3.00 -1.99
C LEU A 18 -17.75 -3.54 -3.31
N ALA A 19 -18.43 -4.53 -3.90
CA ALA A 19 -18.03 -5.11 -5.18
C ALA A 19 -17.94 -4.03 -6.28
N ARG A 20 -18.98 -3.18 -6.39
CA ARG A 20 -19.02 -2.09 -7.38
C ARG A 20 -17.92 -1.05 -7.17
N VAL A 21 -17.68 -0.63 -5.92
CA VAL A 21 -16.61 0.35 -5.60
C VAL A 21 -15.23 -0.22 -5.98
N ARG A 22 -15.00 -1.51 -5.75
CA ARG A 22 -13.74 -2.19 -6.11
C ARG A 22 -13.56 -2.32 -7.62
N GLU A 23 -14.62 -2.59 -8.38
CA GLU A 23 -14.62 -2.62 -9.85
C GLU A 23 -14.19 -1.26 -10.45
N GLY A 24 -14.53 -0.15 -9.78
CA GLY A 24 -13.99 1.18 -10.10
C GLY A 24 -14.54 1.79 -11.40
N GLU A 25 -15.68 1.27 -11.88
CA GLU A 25 -16.41 1.76 -13.07
C GLU A 25 -16.51 3.30 -13.06
N PRO A 26 -16.34 3.95 -14.22
CA PRO A 26 -16.34 5.39 -14.29
C PRO A 26 -17.74 5.95 -13.99
N GLY A 27 -17.85 6.78 -12.96
CA GLY A 27 -18.85 7.84 -13.00
C GLY A 27 -18.42 8.80 -14.10
N GLU A 28 -19.28 9.06 -15.08
CA GLU A 28 -19.18 10.27 -15.90
C GLU A 28 -19.27 11.44 -14.91
N GLY A 29 -18.13 12.03 -14.57
CA GLY A 29 -18.06 13.08 -13.56
C GLY A 29 -19.08 14.16 -13.87
N ARG A 30 -19.80 14.65 -12.86
CA ARG A 30 -20.71 15.79 -13.05
C ARG A 30 -19.87 17.03 -13.32
N GLU A 31 -19.84 17.49 -14.57
CA GLU A 31 -19.26 18.79 -14.89
C GLU A 31 -20.22 19.93 -14.50
N PRO A 32 -19.72 21.05 -13.96
CA PRO A 32 -18.32 21.31 -13.58
C PRO A 32 -17.93 20.66 -12.24
N PHE A 33 -16.77 20.00 -12.19
CA PHE A 33 -16.21 19.43 -10.96
C PHE A 33 -15.55 20.52 -10.10
N GLU A 34 -15.98 20.64 -8.85
CA GLU A 34 -15.43 21.58 -7.87
C GLU A 34 -14.75 20.83 -6.72
N LEU A 35 -13.41 20.89 -6.68
CA LEU A 35 -12.60 20.16 -5.70
C LEU A 35 -12.98 20.46 -4.23
N PRO A 36 -13.21 21.72 -3.81
CA PRO A 36 -13.62 22.00 -2.43
C PRO A 36 -15.00 21.42 -2.08
N ARG A 37 -15.93 21.43 -3.04
CA ARG A 37 -17.28 20.87 -2.87
C ARG A 37 -17.22 19.35 -2.72
N PHE A 38 -16.39 18.68 -3.53
CA PHE A 38 -16.15 17.25 -3.41
C PHE A 38 -15.64 16.88 -2.01
N TRP A 39 -14.59 17.53 -1.54
CA TRP A 39 -14.00 17.21 -0.23
C TRP A 39 -14.95 17.48 0.94
N ASN A 40 -15.74 18.56 0.88
CA ASN A 40 -16.77 18.84 1.87
C ASN A 40 -17.84 17.73 1.87
N ALA A 41 -18.39 17.40 0.70
CA ALA A 41 -19.39 16.36 0.57
C ALA A 41 -18.88 15.00 1.08
N LEU A 42 -17.64 14.64 0.73
CA LEU A 42 -17.01 13.39 1.18
C LEU A 42 -16.93 13.36 2.71
N GLY A 43 -16.37 14.41 3.32
CA GLY A 43 -16.27 14.52 4.78
C GLY A 43 -17.63 14.45 5.49
N GLN A 44 -18.68 15.07 4.93
CA GLN A 44 -20.03 14.97 5.51
C GLN A 44 -20.59 13.56 5.42
N THR A 45 -20.45 12.88 4.28
CA THR A 45 -20.95 11.50 4.12
C THR A 45 -20.24 10.51 5.04
N TYR A 46 -18.94 10.68 5.28
CA TYR A 46 -18.17 9.89 6.26
C TYR A 46 -18.65 10.15 7.69
N LYS A 47 -18.89 11.42 8.05
CA LYS A 47 -19.45 11.79 9.36
C LYS A 47 -20.83 11.17 9.59
N VAL A 48 -21.72 11.23 8.61
CA VAL A 48 -23.05 10.61 8.68
C VAL A 48 -22.90 9.10 8.85
N THR A 49 -22.03 8.45 8.08
CA THR A 49 -21.79 7.00 8.18
C THR A 49 -21.33 6.58 9.59
N SER A 50 -20.42 7.32 10.20
CA SER A 50 -19.99 7.10 11.59
C SER A 50 -21.14 7.26 12.62
N GLN A 51 -22.04 8.23 12.39
CA GLN A 51 -23.23 8.40 13.23
C GLN A 51 -24.22 7.25 13.07
N GLU A 52 -24.48 6.80 11.84
CA GLU A 52 -25.36 5.66 11.59
C GLU A 52 -24.78 4.36 12.15
N ALA A 53 -23.46 4.15 12.08
CA ALA A 53 -22.77 3.05 12.75
C ALA A 53 -23.05 3.02 14.26
N THR A 54 -22.98 4.18 14.90
CA THR A 54 -23.23 4.34 16.34
C THR A 54 -24.67 4.02 16.69
N LYS A 55 -25.63 4.55 15.93
CA LYS A 55 -27.06 4.29 16.14
C LYS A 55 -27.38 2.81 15.96
N LEU A 56 -26.87 2.20 14.89
CA LEU A 56 -27.06 0.78 14.61
C LEU A 56 -26.52 -0.06 15.77
N SER A 57 -25.29 0.21 16.20
CA SER A 57 -24.67 -0.48 17.33
C SER A 57 -25.51 -0.35 18.60
N LEU A 58 -25.88 0.87 19.00
CA LEU A 58 -26.67 1.09 20.21
C LEU A 58 -28.06 0.44 20.17
N ALA A 59 -28.71 0.41 19.00
CA ALA A 59 -30.05 -0.18 18.84
C ALA A 59 -30.07 -1.70 19.07
N PHE A 60 -28.95 -2.39 18.83
CA PHE A 60 -28.81 -3.84 19.03
C PHE A 60 -27.98 -4.20 20.28
N SER A 61 -27.74 -3.24 21.17
CA SER A 61 -26.86 -3.40 22.33
C SER A 61 -27.51 -4.05 23.55
N ARG A 62 -28.83 -3.91 23.74
CA ARG A 62 -29.53 -4.47 24.91
C ARG A 62 -31.03 -4.59 24.67
N PRO A 63 -31.73 -5.47 25.40
CA PRO A 63 -33.19 -5.52 25.39
C PRO A 63 -33.84 -4.29 26.06
N PRO A 64 -35.09 -3.94 25.68
CA PRO A 64 -35.82 -4.47 24.52
C PRO A 64 -35.18 -3.98 23.22
N LEU A 65 -35.11 -4.86 22.23
CA LEU A 65 -34.67 -4.48 20.89
C LEU A 65 -35.66 -3.48 20.29
N ALA A 66 -35.16 -2.65 19.37
CA ALA A 66 -36.00 -1.75 18.60
C ALA A 66 -37.09 -2.53 17.83
N SER A 67 -38.18 -1.86 17.48
CA SER A 67 -39.26 -2.50 16.73
C SER A 67 -38.77 -2.97 15.35
N ALA A 68 -39.48 -3.91 14.71
CA ALA A 68 -39.10 -4.36 13.37
C ALA A 68 -39.06 -3.21 12.35
N GLU A 69 -39.97 -2.23 12.48
CA GLU A 69 -40.01 -1.01 11.66
C GLU A 69 -38.80 -0.11 11.92
N ASP A 70 -38.42 0.08 13.19
CA ASP A 70 -37.23 0.86 13.56
C ASP A 70 -35.94 0.17 13.08
N CYS A 71 -35.84 -1.16 13.20
CA CYS A 71 -34.70 -1.93 12.69
C CYS A 71 -34.59 -1.86 11.17
N GLN A 72 -35.73 -1.87 10.46
CA GLN A 72 -35.76 -1.65 9.03
C GLN A 72 -35.26 -0.26 8.68
N LYS A 73 -35.79 0.78 9.34
CA LYS A 73 -35.37 2.17 9.12
C LYS A 73 -33.88 2.39 9.39
N LEU A 74 -33.35 1.86 10.50
CA LEU A 74 -31.92 1.94 10.81
C LEU A 74 -31.07 1.26 9.73
N SER A 75 -31.54 0.13 9.21
CA SER A 75 -30.85 -0.57 8.12
C SER A 75 -30.86 0.24 6.82
N GLU A 76 -31.99 0.85 6.49
CA GLU A 76 -32.12 1.75 5.33
C GLU A 76 -31.25 3.00 5.48
N ASP A 77 -31.18 3.61 6.67
CA ASP A 77 -30.35 4.78 6.95
C ASP A 77 -28.86 4.46 6.76
N VAL A 78 -28.39 3.30 7.25
CA VAL A 78 -27.01 2.84 7.03
C VAL A 78 -26.73 2.58 5.55
N GLN A 79 -27.65 1.90 4.86
CA GLN A 79 -27.52 1.65 3.43
C GLN A 79 -27.44 2.97 2.63
N ASN A 80 -28.29 3.94 2.96
CA ASN A 80 -28.31 5.26 2.32
C ASN A 80 -27.02 6.05 2.60
N ALA A 81 -26.49 5.99 3.82
CA ALA A 81 -25.22 6.63 4.17
C ALA A 81 -24.06 6.06 3.34
N ILE A 82 -23.98 4.73 3.21
CA ILE A 82 -22.94 4.05 2.42
C ILE A 82 -23.11 4.33 0.92
N LEU A 83 -24.34 4.32 0.40
CA LEU A 83 -24.61 4.71 -0.98
C LEU A 83 -24.21 6.15 -1.25
N ALA A 84 -24.42 7.07 -0.30
CA ALA A 84 -24.00 8.45 -0.43
C ALA A 84 -22.46 8.58 -0.48
N VAL A 85 -21.74 7.87 0.39
CA VAL A 85 -20.27 7.80 0.35
C VAL A 85 -19.79 7.32 -1.02
N ALA A 86 -20.31 6.19 -1.50
CA ALA A 86 -19.95 5.64 -2.80
C ALA A 86 -20.30 6.60 -3.95
N ALA A 87 -21.46 7.24 -3.91
CA ALA A 87 -21.87 8.22 -4.91
C ALA A 87 -20.92 9.43 -4.97
N VAL A 88 -20.50 9.95 -3.81
CA VAL A 88 -19.53 11.05 -3.76
C VAL A 88 -18.15 10.61 -4.28
N TYR A 89 -17.70 9.40 -3.98
CA TYR A 89 -16.47 8.85 -4.59
C TYR A 89 -16.53 8.90 -6.13
N TYR A 90 -17.66 8.50 -6.73
CA TYR A 90 -17.84 8.56 -8.19
C TYR A 90 -17.91 9.98 -8.77
N TRP A 91 -18.00 11.03 -7.94
CA TRP A 91 -17.87 12.41 -8.43
C TRP A 91 -16.43 12.77 -8.78
N LEU A 92 -15.43 12.08 -8.25
CA LEU A 92 -14.01 12.35 -8.48
C LEU A 92 -13.59 11.86 -9.87
N PRO A 93 -13.34 12.76 -10.84
CA PRO A 93 -13.01 12.36 -12.19
C PRO A 93 -11.56 11.85 -12.25
N LYS A 94 -11.28 10.94 -13.19
CA LYS A 94 -9.93 10.42 -13.44
C LYS A 94 -8.92 11.53 -13.76
N GLY A 95 -9.38 12.64 -14.34
CA GLY A 95 -8.55 13.81 -14.64
C GLY A 95 -7.97 14.52 -13.42
N GLN A 96 -8.39 14.17 -12.19
CA GLN A 96 -7.75 14.66 -10.96
C GLN A 96 -6.59 13.77 -10.49
N GLY A 97 -6.26 12.72 -11.24
CA GLY A 97 -5.18 11.78 -10.95
C GLY A 97 -5.67 10.42 -10.52
N THR A 98 -5.08 9.38 -11.10
CA THR A 98 -5.43 7.99 -10.80
C THR A 98 -4.93 7.58 -9.42
N THR A 99 -3.80 8.11 -8.98
CA THR A 99 -3.23 7.85 -7.65
C THR A 99 -4.15 8.39 -6.56
N LEU A 100 -4.56 9.67 -6.66
CA LEU A 100 -5.54 10.26 -5.73
C LEU A 100 -6.85 9.48 -5.73
N ARG A 101 -7.39 9.17 -6.91
CA ARG A 101 -8.65 8.43 -7.04
C ARG A 101 -8.57 7.04 -6.42
N LYS A 102 -7.43 6.36 -6.55
CA LYS A 102 -7.16 5.08 -5.89
C LYS A 102 -7.21 5.23 -4.37
N MET A 103 -6.52 6.21 -3.79
CA MET A 103 -6.53 6.42 -2.34
C MET A 103 -7.93 6.72 -1.79
N VAL A 104 -8.73 7.53 -2.49
CA VAL A 104 -10.13 7.79 -2.09
C VAL A 104 -10.99 6.53 -2.19
N ARG A 105 -10.81 5.74 -3.26
CA ARG A 105 -11.51 4.46 -3.43
C ARG A 105 -11.17 3.50 -2.31
N ASP A 106 -9.89 3.37 -1.97
CA ASP A 106 -9.42 2.44 -0.95
C ASP A 106 -9.97 2.86 0.43
N ALA A 107 -9.96 4.15 0.77
CA ALA A 107 -10.62 4.66 1.98
C ALA A 107 -12.15 4.46 1.99
N THR A 108 -12.81 4.57 0.82
CA THR A 108 -14.24 4.27 0.70
C THR A 108 -14.51 2.78 0.93
N THR A 109 -13.64 1.93 0.41
CA THR A 109 -13.68 0.47 0.56
C THR A 109 -13.56 0.08 2.04
N GLU A 110 -12.61 0.67 2.77
CA GLU A 110 -12.42 0.45 4.22
C GLU A 110 -13.66 0.80 5.04
N VAL A 111 -14.33 1.93 4.74
CA VAL A 111 -15.57 2.33 5.44
C VAL A 111 -16.69 1.31 5.20
N VAL A 112 -16.85 0.84 3.96
CA VAL A 112 -17.88 -0.16 3.60
C VAL A 112 -17.58 -1.50 4.29
N GLU A 113 -16.31 -1.92 4.30
CA GLU A 113 -15.85 -3.14 4.98
C GLU A 113 -16.07 -3.07 6.49
N GLY A 114 -15.72 -1.95 7.13
CA GLY A 114 -15.99 -1.74 8.55
C GLY A 114 -17.48 -1.87 8.86
N MET A 115 -18.35 -1.35 7.98
CA MET A 115 -19.80 -1.45 8.18
C MET A 115 -20.36 -2.87 7.98
N ILE A 116 -19.79 -3.62 7.04
CA ILE A 116 -20.08 -5.05 6.89
C ILE A 116 -19.66 -5.79 8.16
N GLN A 117 -18.46 -5.53 8.68
CA GLN A 117 -17.95 -6.16 9.89
C GLN A 117 -18.82 -5.85 11.10
N LEU A 118 -19.24 -4.59 11.30
CA LEU A 118 -20.17 -4.22 12.38
C LEU A 118 -21.50 -4.97 12.26
N THR A 119 -22.06 -5.02 11.04
CA THR A 119 -23.33 -5.73 10.79
C THR A 119 -23.20 -7.23 11.09
N GLU A 120 -22.08 -7.86 10.72
CA GLU A 120 -21.81 -9.27 10.99
C GLU A 120 -21.61 -9.57 12.48
N THR A 121 -20.92 -8.68 13.20
CA THR A 121 -20.75 -8.79 14.64
C THR A 121 -22.11 -8.71 15.35
N ILE A 122 -22.98 -7.78 14.96
CA ILE A 122 -24.34 -7.66 15.54
C ILE A 122 -25.17 -8.92 15.25
N LEU A 123 -25.11 -9.43 14.01
CA LEU A 123 -25.84 -10.65 13.62
C LEU A 123 -25.38 -11.91 14.38
N SER A 124 -24.15 -11.90 14.89
CA SER A 124 -23.54 -13.04 15.61
C SER A 124 -23.63 -12.91 17.13
N ALA A 125 -24.01 -11.72 17.64
CA ALA A 125 -24.06 -11.43 19.07
C ALA A 125 -25.31 -12.04 19.75
N PRO A 126 -25.24 -12.35 21.06
CA PRO A 126 -26.40 -12.82 21.83
C PRO A 126 -27.45 -11.72 22.11
N LEU A 127 -27.17 -10.44 21.80
CA LEU A 127 -28.07 -9.27 21.92
C LEU A 127 -28.58 -8.97 23.34
N GLU A 128 -27.97 -9.58 24.37
CA GLU A 128 -28.32 -9.36 25.79
C GLU A 128 -27.62 -8.13 26.39
N SER A 129 -26.41 -7.83 25.92
CA SER A 129 -25.61 -6.67 26.32
C SER A 129 -24.61 -6.29 25.23
N LEU A 130 -24.10 -5.06 25.31
CA LEU A 130 -23.14 -4.52 24.36
C LEU A 130 -21.84 -5.32 24.46
N SER A 131 -21.52 -6.10 23.44
CA SER A 131 -20.32 -6.93 23.45
C SER A 131 -19.06 -6.11 23.19
N GLN A 132 -17.92 -6.61 23.67
CA GLN A 132 -16.62 -6.01 23.37
C GLN A 132 -16.33 -6.03 21.86
N GLU A 133 -16.69 -7.11 21.16
CA GLU A 133 -16.54 -7.22 19.71
C GLU A 133 -17.35 -6.15 18.97
N GLN A 134 -18.56 -5.87 19.46
CA GLN A 134 -19.42 -4.84 18.89
C GLN A 134 -18.83 -3.43 19.10
N LEU A 135 -18.26 -3.17 20.27
CA LEU A 135 -17.52 -1.92 20.52
C LEU A 135 -16.30 -1.78 19.61
N ILE A 136 -15.51 -2.85 19.46
CA ILE A 136 -14.33 -2.86 18.59
C ILE A 136 -14.73 -2.61 17.13
N SER A 137 -15.73 -3.32 16.62
CA SER A 137 -16.20 -3.14 15.24
C SER A 137 -16.83 -1.77 15.00
N THR A 138 -17.53 -1.20 15.98
CA THR A 138 -18.03 0.19 15.91
C THR A 138 -16.86 1.18 15.85
N GLY A 139 -15.84 0.98 16.70
CA GLY A 139 -14.62 1.79 16.71
C GLY A 139 -13.84 1.71 15.39
N GLY A 140 -13.77 0.53 14.77
CA GLY A 140 -13.13 0.36 13.47
C GLY A 140 -13.81 1.17 12.36
N VAL A 141 -15.14 1.28 12.37
CA VAL A 141 -15.86 2.16 11.45
C VAL A 141 -15.52 3.63 11.70
N TRP A 142 -15.44 4.04 12.97
CA TRP A 142 -15.07 5.42 13.32
C TRP A 142 -13.67 5.76 12.83
N GLU A 143 -12.71 4.89 13.09
CA GLU A 143 -11.33 5.06 12.63
C GLU A 143 -11.27 5.20 11.11
N ALA A 144 -11.91 4.29 10.36
CA ALA A 144 -12.01 4.38 8.90
C ALA A 144 -12.66 5.68 8.43
N CYS A 145 -13.69 6.17 9.15
CA CYS A 145 -14.35 7.43 8.83
C CYS A 145 -13.46 8.66 9.13
N GLU A 146 -12.63 8.61 10.17
CA GLU A 146 -11.74 9.72 10.55
C GLU A 146 -10.56 9.90 9.58
N GLN A 147 -10.13 8.83 8.92
CA GLN A 147 -9.05 8.87 7.92
C GLN A 147 -9.36 9.78 6.72
N VAL A 148 -10.62 10.18 6.46
CA VAL A 148 -10.94 11.16 5.42
C VAL A 148 -10.23 12.52 5.61
N SER A 149 -9.87 12.83 6.86
CA SER A 149 -9.13 14.04 7.20
C SER A 149 -7.66 13.97 6.77
N SER A 150 -7.05 12.77 6.78
CA SER A 150 -5.66 12.51 6.42
C SER A 150 -5.46 12.29 4.91
N LEU A 151 -6.53 12.09 4.15
CA LEU A 151 -6.46 11.90 2.70
C LEU A 151 -5.80 13.10 1.98
N PRO A 152 -4.94 12.83 0.98
CA PRO A 152 -4.33 13.87 0.16
C PRO A 152 -5.40 14.65 -0.60
N ARG A 153 -5.21 15.97 -0.74
CA ARG A 153 -6.20 16.87 -1.35
C ARG A 153 -6.03 17.07 -2.85
N ASP A 154 -4.88 16.69 -3.39
CA ASP A 154 -4.50 16.74 -4.79
C ASP A 154 -3.62 15.53 -5.16
N ASN A 155 -3.35 15.36 -6.45
CA ASN A 155 -2.56 14.22 -6.93
C ASN A 155 -1.09 14.30 -6.51
N GLN A 156 -0.52 15.51 -6.37
CA GLN A 156 0.86 15.65 -5.91
C GLN A 156 1.03 15.07 -4.51
N ALA A 157 0.15 15.45 -3.58
CA ALA A 157 0.14 14.92 -2.22
C ALA A 157 -0.11 13.40 -2.19
N ALA A 158 -0.94 12.88 -3.10
CA ALA A 158 -1.17 11.45 -3.22
C ALA A 158 0.09 10.69 -3.65
N VAL A 159 0.78 11.16 -4.69
CA VAL A 159 2.04 10.57 -5.18
C VAL A 159 3.16 10.70 -4.14
N VAL A 160 3.21 11.83 -3.41
CA VAL A 160 4.13 12.01 -2.28
C VAL A 160 3.90 10.95 -1.20
N SER A 161 2.63 10.67 -0.86
CA SER A 161 2.27 9.63 0.12
C SER A 161 2.67 8.25 -0.37
N THR A 162 2.40 7.91 -1.64
CA THR A 162 2.82 6.64 -2.24
C THR A 162 4.34 6.46 -2.20
N LEU A 163 5.11 7.46 -2.65
CA LEU A 163 6.57 7.43 -2.62
C LEU A 163 7.12 7.29 -1.19
N ALA A 164 6.51 7.97 -0.22
CA ALA A 164 6.90 7.87 1.18
C ALA A 164 6.64 6.47 1.76
N ALA A 165 5.50 5.86 1.44
CA ALA A 165 5.17 4.49 1.84
C ALA A 165 6.15 3.48 1.23
N CYS A 166 6.40 3.54 -0.08
CA CYS A 166 7.40 2.69 -0.74
C CYS A 166 8.80 2.88 -0.12
N LEU A 167 9.20 4.12 0.18
CA LEU A 167 10.47 4.40 0.83
C LEU A 167 10.54 3.80 2.24
N GLY A 168 9.44 3.77 2.99
CA GLY A 168 9.34 3.10 4.29
C GLY A 168 9.67 1.62 4.16
N VAL A 169 8.91 0.90 3.32
CA VAL A 169 9.11 -0.55 3.12
C VAL A 169 10.53 -0.88 2.65
N VAL A 170 11.10 -0.10 1.74
CA VAL A 170 12.49 -0.32 1.27
C VAL A 170 13.53 -0.05 2.37
N LYS A 171 13.26 0.86 3.32
CA LYS A 171 14.14 1.04 4.49
C LYS A 171 14.05 -0.17 5.41
N ASP A 172 12.84 -0.64 5.69
CA ASP A 172 12.61 -1.76 6.61
C ASP A 172 13.28 -3.02 6.07
N ALA A 173 13.09 -3.35 4.79
CA ALA A 173 13.75 -4.49 4.14
C ALA A 173 15.28 -4.35 4.11
N LEU A 174 15.81 -3.14 3.94
CA LEU A 174 17.25 -2.90 3.98
C LEU A 174 17.81 -3.08 5.39
N GLU A 175 17.12 -2.56 6.40
CA GLU A 175 17.50 -2.69 7.81
C GLU A 175 17.43 -4.17 8.25
N GLU A 176 16.39 -4.90 7.86
CA GLU A 176 16.25 -6.34 8.07
C GLU A 176 17.45 -7.11 7.49
N MET A 177 17.82 -6.83 6.23
CA MET A 177 18.98 -7.46 5.61
C MET A 177 20.31 -7.05 6.26
N GLU A 178 20.46 -5.81 6.70
CA GLU A 178 21.65 -5.36 7.43
C GLU A 178 21.78 -6.10 8.77
N HIS A 179 20.68 -6.28 9.50
CA HIS A 179 20.65 -7.09 10.72
C HIS A 179 20.97 -8.56 10.44
N ALA A 180 20.35 -9.16 9.43
CA ALA A 180 20.57 -10.56 9.08
C ALA A 180 22.04 -10.84 8.74
N LEU A 181 22.72 -9.94 8.04
CA LEU A 181 24.13 -10.08 7.67
C LEU A 181 25.09 -10.02 8.87
N VAL A 182 24.71 -9.29 9.93
CA VAL A 182 25.48 -9.22 11.18
C VAL A 182 25.27 -10.47 12.03
N GLU A 183 24.04 -10.98 12.11
CA GLU A 183 23.70 -12.14 12.94
C GLU A 183 24.03 -13.48 12.28
N GLY A 184 24.00 -13.56 10.95
CA GLY A 184 24.22 -14.79 10.18
C GLY A 184 25.71 -15.15 10.00
N GLU A 185 26.59 -14.76 10.91
CA GLU A 185 27.94 -15.34 10.98
C GLU A 185 27.85 -16.81 11.42
N ASP A 186 28.56 -17.70 10.72
CA ASP A 186 28.65 -19.11 11.10
C ASP A 186 29.51 -19.22 12.37
N PRO A 187 28.92 -19.59 13.53
CA PRO A 187 29.66 -19.70 14.81
C PRO A 187 30.73 -20.78 14.78
N TYR A 188 30.74 -21.61 13.74
CA TYR A 188 31.63 -22.74 13.57
C TYR A 188 32.54 -22.61 12.35
N SER A 189 32.62 -21.42 11.74
CA SER A 189 33.47 -21.14 10.58
C SER A 189 34.96 -21.48 10.79
N ASP A 190 35.44 -21.43 12.03
CA ASP A 190 36.83 -21.74 12.41
C ASP A 190 37.12 -23.24 12.58
N ILE A 191 36.11 -24.11 12.54
CA ILE A 191 36.29 -25.54 12.77
C ILE A 191 36.60 -26.22 11.42
N MET A 192 37.86 -26.66 11.26
CA MET A 192 38.25 -27.41 10.07
C MET A 192 37.42 -28.69 9.90
N GLU A 193 36.95 -28.93 8.69
CA GLU A 193 36.23 -30.15 8.34
C GLU A 193 37.20 -31.34 8.32
N ASP A 194 36.85 -32.37 9.08
CA ASP A 194 37.60 -33.63 9.12
C ASP A 194 37.25 -34.46 7.87
N GLU A 195 38.25 -34.82 7.05
CA GLU A 195 38.09 -35.61 5.83
C GLU A 195 37.41 -36.97 6.08
N GLU A 196 37.44 -37.50 7.32
CA GLU A 196 36.82 -38.77 7.70
C GLU A 196 35.34 -38.67 8.13
N LEU A 197 34.86 -37.48 8.57
CA LEU A 197 33.51 -37.30 9.13
C LEU A 197 32.50 -36.68 8.15
N GLY A 198 32.94 -36.28 6.94
CA GLY A 198 32.10 -35.69 5.91
C GLY A 198 31.77 -34.21 6.14
N PHE A 199 31.10 -33.60 5.16
CA PHE A 199 30.72 -32.18 5.21
C PHE A 199 29.74 -31.90 6.37
N ARG A 200 29.87 -30.73 7.01
CA ARG A 200 28.88 -30.24 7.97
C ARG A 200 27.50 -30.14 7.31
N GLY A 201 26.52 -30.86 7.86
CA GLY A 201 25.16 -30.93 7.31
C GLY A 201 24.33 -29.65 7.41
N ASN A 202 24.88 -28.54 7.93
CA ASN A 202 24.23 -27.24 8.07
C ASN A 202 24.83 -26.16 7.16
N ARG A 203 25.63 -26.53 6.15
CA ARG A 203 26.25 -25.56 5.21
C ARG A 203 25.22 -24.75 4.40
N ASP A 204 24.05 -25.32 4.17
CA ASP A 204 22.92 -24.68 3.48
C ASP A 204 22.21 -23.62 4.34
N THR A 205 22.53 -23.58 5.63
CA THR A 205 21.92 -22.66 6.60
C THR A 205 22.69 -21.34 6.76
N TYR A 206 23.88 -21.22 6.16
CA TYR A 206 24.76 -20.04 6.28
C TYR A 206 25.23 -19.52 4.93
N TRP A 207 25.61 -18.24 4.87
CA TRP A 207 26.23 -17.65 3.69
C TRP A 207 27.69 -18.08 3.54
N SER A 208 28.03 -18.60 2.35
CA SER A 208 29.43 -18.83 1.99
C SER A 208 30.19 -17.51 1.78
N GLU A 209 31.53 -17.56 1.72
CA GLU A 209 32.35 -16.38 1.40
C GLU A 209 32.01 -15.82 0.00
N ALA A 210 31.68 -16.69 -0.96
CA ALA A 210 31.25 -16.30 -2.29
C ALA A 210 29.91 -15.54 -2.24
N ASP A 211 28.97 -16.04 -1.43
CA ASP A 211 27.68 -15.39 -1.22
C ASP A 211 27.86 -14.02 -0.58
N ARG A 212 28.70 -13.89 0.47
CA ARG A 212 28.98 -12.59 1.11
C ARG A 212 29.51 -11.54 0.13
N LYS A 213 30.36 -11.93 -0.82
CA LYS A 213 30.84 -11.03 -1.88
C LYS A 213 29.69 -10.57 -2.78
N LEU A 214 28.80 -11.48 -3.17
CA LEU A 214 27.61 -11.17 -3.98
C LEU A 214 26.60 -10.29 -3.22
N LEU A 215 26.34 -10.60 -1.95
CA LEU A 215 25.43 -9.86 -1.07
C LEU A 215 25.84 -8.39 -0.98
N SER A 216 27.13 -8.08 -0.86
CA SER A 216 27.62 -6.69 -0.80
C SER A 216 27.14 -5.82 -1.97
N SER A 217 27.07 -6.40 -3.18
CA SER A 217 26.63 -5.69 -4.39
C SER A 217 25.10 -5.61 -4.45
N CYS A 218 24.39 -6.61 -3.96
CA CYS A 218 22.92 -6.60 -3.83
C CYS A 218 22.48 -5.54 -2.80
N MET A 219 23.17 -5.44 -1.67
CA MET A 219 22.96 -4.39 -0.67
C MET A 219 23.23 -3.00 -1.25
N GLY A 220 24.24 -2.85 -2.11
CA GLY A 220 24.49 -1.62 -2.86
C GLY A 220 23.31 -1.21 -3.74
N LEU A 221 22.65 -2.18 -4.38
CA LEU A 221 21.45 -1.95 -5.21
C LEU A 221 20.21 -1.60 -4.37
N MET A 222 20.00 -2.26 -3.21
CA MET A 222 18.93 -1.88 -2.28
C MET A 222 19.15 -0.46 -1.72
N LYS A 223 20.40 -0.09 -1.41
CA LYS A 223 20.78 1.27 -1.01
C LYS A 223 20.53 2.29 -2.12
N ALA A 224 20.82 1.94 -3.36
CA ALA A 224 20.48 2.76 -4.52
C ALA A 224 18.96 2.95 -4.65
N SER A 225 18.16 1.90 -4.39
CA SER A 225 16.69 1.96 -4.38
C SER A 225 16.15 2.98 -3.38
N LYS A 226 16.63 2.90 -2.12
CA LYS A 226 16.32 3.87 -1.07
C LYS A 226 16.70 5.30 -1.48
N ALA A 227 17.89 5.48 -2.08
CA ALA A 227 18.35 6.78 -2.53
C ALA A 227 17.51 7.36 -3.68
N CYS A 228 17.13 6.52 -4.65
CA CYS A 228 16.24 6.88 -5.76
C CYS A 228 14.90 7.38 -5.22
N LEU A 229 14.21 6.55 -4.43
CA LEU A 229 12.92 6.92 -3.84
C LEU A 229 13.00 8.20 -3.00
N LYS A 230 14.06 8.36 -2.18
CA LYS A 230 14.28 9.57 -1.39
C LYS A 230 14.46 10.82 -2.25
N LYS A 231 15.21 10.73 -3.36
CA LYS A 231 15.44 11.85 -4.27
C LYS A 231 14.20 12.19 -5.09
N VAL A 232 13.52 11.18 -5.64
CA VAL A 232 12.25 11.33 -6.38
C VAL A 232 11.19 11.97 -5.48
N LEU A 233 11.03 11.49 -4.24
CA LEU A 233 10.15 12.10 -3.24
C LEU A 233 10.48 13.58 -3.01
N GLY A 234 11.77 13.92 -2.92
CA GLY A 234 12.23 15.29 -2.74
C GLY A 234 11.83 16.21 -3.89
N VAL A 235 12.06 15.78 -5.13
CA VAL A 235 11.74 16.59 -6.32
C VAL A 235 10.25 16.68 -6.59
N VAL A 236 9.47 15.62 -6.32
CA VAL A 236 8.00 15.70 -6.41
C VAL A 236 7.43 16.67 -5.37
N LYS A 237 7.97 16.71 -4.15
CA LYS A 237 7.58 17.71 -3.14
C LYS A 237 7.95 19.14 -3.55
N ALA A 238 9.12 19.32 -4.17
CA ALA A 238 9.63 20.65 -4.50
C ALA A 238 9.04 21.23 -5.80
N TYR A 239 8.82 20.40 -6.81
CA TYR A 239 8.52 20.82 -8.18
C TYR A 239 7.26 20.18 -8.78
N GLY A 240 6.65 19.20 -8.09
CA GLY A 240 5.41 18.57 -8.53
C GLY A 240 4.26 19.56 -8.67
N LYS A 241 3.55 19.49 -9.79
CA LYS A 241 2.36 20.29 -10.07
C LYS A 241 1.24 19.39 -10.57
N ALA A 242 0.00 19.79 -10.31
CA ALA A 242 -1.20 19.07 -10.74
C ALA A 242 -2.16 20.02 -11.50
N ASP A 243 -1.61 21.01 -12.20
CA ASP A 243 -2.38 22.09 -12.82
C ASP A 243 -2.91 21.71 -14.22
N SER A 244 -2.34 20.67 -14.83
CA SER A 244 -2.69 20.21 -16.18
C SER A 244 -2.75 18.69 -16.27
N PRO A 245 -3.52 18.14 -17.23
CA PRO A 245 -3.61 16.69 -17.43
C PRO A 245 -2.25 16.01 -17.65
N ASP A 246 -1.34 16.65 -18.40
CA ASP A 246 0.00 16.10 -18.66
C ASP A 246 0.85 16.00 -17.40
N GLN A 247 0.79 17.02 -16.53
CA GLN A 247 1.51 16.99 -15.25
C GLN A 247 0.94 15.93 -14.31
N ILE A 248 -0.39 15.80 -14.25
CA ILE A 248 -1.06 14.76 -13.46
C ILE A 248 -0.66 13.37 -13.95
N ALA A 249 -0.66 13.13 -15.25
CA ALA A 249 -0.24 11.87 -15.85
C ALA A 249 1.24 11.55 -15.51
N GLN A 250 2.14 12.52 -15.61
CA GLN A 250 3.55 12.34 -15.23
C GLN A 250 3.73 12.01 -13.75
N LEU A 251 2.90 12.56 -12.86
CA LEU A 251 2.90 12.20 -11.44
C LEU A 251 2.40 10.76 -11.23
N ASP A 252 1.31 10.37 -11.91
CA ASP A 252 0.78 9.00 -11.83
C ASP A 252 1.80 7.98 -12.36
N ASP A 253 2.50 8.26 -13.46
CA ASP A 253 3.57 7.39 -13.98
C ASP A 253 4.68 7.14 -12.94
N LEU A 254 5.08 8.19 -12.19
CA LEU A 254 6.06 8.07 -11.11
C LEU A 254 5.56 7.19 -9.96
N ALA A 255 4.29 7.33 -9.58
CA ALA A 255 3.69 6.50 -8.53
C ALA A 255 3.57 5.03 -8.96
N ASP A 256 3.15 4.76 -10.19
CA ASP A 256 3.03 3.41 -10.73
C ASP A 256 4.38 2.69 -10.72
N ILE A 257 5.45 3.34 -11.17
CA ILE A 257 6.78 2.75 -11.15
C ILE A 257 7.31 2.60 -9.73
N ALA A 258 7.05 3.57 -8.84
CA ALA A 258 7.47 3.47 -7.44
C ALA A 258 6.85 2.24 -6.74
N ASN A 259 5.61 1.91 -7.06
CA ASN A 259 4.93 0.71 -6.55
C ASN A 259 5.55 -0.61 -7.04
N GLU A 260 6.32 -0.61 -8.14
CA GLU A 260 7.07 -1.78 -8.61
C GLU A 260 8.41 -1.98 -7.86
N ILE A 261 8.94 -0.93 -7.22
CA ILE A 261 10.26 -0.98 -6.56
C ILE A 261 10.21 -1.84 -5.30
N SER A 262 9.23 -1.62 -4.43
CA SER A 262 9.15 -2.33 -3.14
C SER A 262 9.04 -3.86 -3.31
N PRO A 263 8.16 -4.40 -4.16
CA PRO A 263 8.13 -5.84 -4.45
C PRO A 263 9.44 -6.36 -5.07
N SER A 264 10.10 -5.57 -5.91
CA SER A 264 11.38 -5.97 -6.51
C SER A 264 12.53 -6.01 -5.48
N VAL A 265 12.49 -5.13 -4.48
CA VAL A 265 13.42 -5.14 -3.34
C VAL A 265 13.16 -6.35 -2.45
N ASP A 266 11.89 -6.65 -2.17
CA ASP A 266 11.48 -7.81 -1.37
C ASP A 266 11.90 -9.14 -2.04
N GLU A 267 11.61 -9.32 -3.32
CA GLU A 267 12.04 -10.50 -4.08
C GLU A 267 13.58 -10.67 -4.09
N LEU A 268 14.32 -9.56 -4.18
CA LEU A 268 15.78 -9.61 -4.08
C LEU A 268 16.22 -10.03 -2.67
N ALA A 269 15.68 -9.40 -1.63
CA ALA A 269 16.00 -9.71 -0.23
C ALA A 269 15.71 -11.18 0.10
N LEU A 270 14.53 -11.69 -0.26
CA LEU A 270 14.16 -13.09 -0.07
C LEU A 270 15.13 -14.05 -0.78
N SER A 271 15.56 -13.72 -1.99
CA SER A 271 16.54 -14.55 -2.73
C SER A 271 17.95 -14.52 -2.13
N MET A 272 18.24 -13.54 -1.26
CA MET A 272 19.54 -13.40 -0.61
C MET A 272 19.69 -14.32 0.60
N TYR A 273 18.62 -14.88 1.18
CA TYR A 273 18.75 -15.80 2.33
C TYR A 273 19.27 -17.19 1.92
N PRO A 274 20.00 -17.91 2.80
CA PRO A 274 20.43 -19.28 2.55
C PRO A 274 19.26 -20.27 2.46
N PRO A 275 19.36 -21.35 1.67
CA PRO A 275 20.42 -21.60 0.68
C PRO A 275 20.28 -20.69 -0.55
N MET A 276 21.33 -19.92 -0.84
CA MET A 276 21.27 -18.85 -1.84
C MET A 276 21.41 -19.41 -3.27
N ASN A 277 20.39 -19.18 -4.10
CA ASN A 277 20.47 -19.45 -5.53
C ASN A 277 21.02 -18.22 -6.28
N GLN A 278 22.29 -18.27 -6.65
CA GLN A 278 22.98 -17.15 -7.31
C GLN A 278 22.34 -16.71 -8.64
N LEU A 279 21.72 -17.63 -9.39
CA LEU A 279 20.99 -17.28 -10.61
C LEU A 279 19.70 -16.52 -10.29
N ALA A 280 18.94 -16.97 -9.28
CA ALA A 280 17.73 -16.28 -8.83
C ALA A 280 18.05 -14.85 -8.35
N VAL A 281 19.12 -14.69 -7.56
CA VAL A 281 19.60 -13.39 -7.10
C VAL A 281 19.96 -12.47 -8.27
N ARG A 282 20.66 -13.01 -9.28
CA ARG A 282 21.00 -12.25 -10.50
C ARG A 282 19.76 -11.75 -11.23
N LEU A 283 18.74 -12.60 -11.37
CA LEU A 283 17.49 -12.25 -12.06
C LEU A 283 16.70 -11.19 -11.28
N ASN A 284 16.53 -11.37 -9.97
CA ASN A 284 15.83 -10.42 -9.11
C ASN A 284 16.57 -9.07 -9.05
N ALA A 285 17.91 -9.09 -8.97
CA ALA A 285 18.71 -7.87 -9.05
C ALA A 285 18.56 -7.16 -10.41
N ALA A 286 18.51 -7.91 -11.51
CA ALA A 286 18.31 -7.34 -12.84
C ALA A 286 16.91 -6.70 -12.99
N LYS A 287 15.87 -7.34 -12.43
CA LYS A 287 14.52 -6.79 -12.36
C LYS A 287 14.52 -5.48 -11.59
N LEU A 288 15.07 -5.46 -10.37
CA LEU A 288 15.17 -4.25 -9.56
C LEU A 288 15.94 -3.14 -10.28
N ALA A 289 17.11 -3.44 -10.86
CA ALA A 289 17.89 -2.47 -11.61
C ALA A 289 17.12 -1.86 -12.80
N SER A 290 16.32 -2.68 -13.49
CA SER A 290 15.45 -2.22 -14.59
C SER A 290 14.39 -1.24 -14.09
N VAL A 291 13.71 -1.55 -12.98
CA VAL A 291 12.68 -0.67 -12.39
C VAL A 291 13.31 0.64 -11.90
N LEU A 292 14.49 0.59 -11.27
CA LEU A 292 15.20 1.80 -10.82
C LEU A 292 15.60 2.71 -11.99
N LYS A 293 16.06 2.14 -13.10
CA LYS A 293 16.36 2.93 -14.30
C LYS A 293 15.10 3.54 -14.89
N LYS A 294 14.00 2.80 -14.91
CA LYS A 294 12.70 3.30 -15.38
C LYS A 294 12.24 4.52 -14.58
N ILE A 295 12.28 4.47 -13.24
CA ILE A 295 11.86 5.63 -12.43
C ILE A 295 12.80 6.82 -12.60
N LEU A 296 14.11 6.59 -12.72
CA LEU A 296 15.09 7.66 -12.93
C LEU A 296 14.88 8.35 -14.28
N GLU A 297 14.62 7.57 -15.34
CA GLU A 297 14.37 8.09 -16.68
C GLU A 297 13.04 8.86 -16.78
N VAL A 298 11.97 8.33 -16.18
CA VAL A 298 10.68 9.03 -16.11
C VAL A 298 10.79 10.29 -15.28
N THR A 299 11.53 10.26 -14.15
CA THR A 299 11.79 11.47 -13.36
C THR A 299 12.51 12.52 -14.21
N ARG A 300 13.58 12.13 -14.91
CA ARG A 300 14.38 13.01 -15.78
C ARG A 300 13.56 13.71 -16.86
N THR A 301 12.59 13.01 -17.43
CA THR A 301 11.78 13.50 -18.56
C THR A 301 10.50 14.21 -18.12
N SER A 302 10.14 14.11 -16.84
CA SER A 302 8.97 14.76 -16.25
C SER A 302 9.22 16.22 -15.86
N HIS A 303 8.13 16.94 -15.60
CA HIS A 303 8.16 18.33 -15.12
C HIS A 303 8.79 18.49 -13.73
N VAL A 304 8.99 17.40 -12.96
CA VAL A 304 9.55 17.50 -11.60
C VAL A 304 11.07 17.58 -11.56
N CYS A 305 11.76 17.38 -12.70
CA CYS A 305 13.21 17.40 -12.77
C CYS A 305 13.72 18.61 -13.58
N PRO A 306 13.93 19.78 -12.94
CA PRO A 306 14.62 20.88 -13.58
C PRO A 306 16.10 20.54 -13.82
N PRO A 307 16.82 21.29 -14.70
CA PRO A 307 18.22 21.01 -15.02
C PRO A 307 19.18 20.93 -13.82
N SER A 308 18.85 21.61 -12.71
CA SER A 308 19.63 21.54 -11.46
C SER A 308 19.59 20.16 -10.79
N GLU A 309 18.59 19.33 -11.10
CA GLU A 309 18.38 18.02 -10.50
C GLU A 309 18.96 16.87 -11.37
N GLU A 310 19.30 17.12 -12.63
CA GLU A 310 19.78 16.06 -13.54
C GLU A 310 21.06 15.35 -13.05
N GLY A 311 21.92 16.07 -12.34
CA GLY A 311 23.21 15.55 -11.89
C GLY A 311 23.08 14.34 -10.96
N TRP A 312 22.11 14.35 -10.03
CA TRP A 312 21.92 13.19 -9.14
C TRP A 312 21.24 12.03 -9.86
N VAL A 313 20.40 12.30 -10.86
CA VAL A 313 19.75 11.25 -11.67
C VAL A 313 20.82 10.45 -12.41
N GLN A 314 21.77 11.14 -13.05
CA GLN A 314 22.90 10.50 -13.73
C GLN A 314 23.78 9.71 -12.75
N PHE A 315 24.08 10.30 -11.60
CA PHE A 315 24.87 9.63 -10.56
C PHE A 315 24.21 8.33 -10.07
N LEU A 316 22.90 8.36 -9.76
CA LEU A 316 22.18 7.17 -9.29
C LEU A 316 22.03 6.11 -10.39
N THR A 317 21.85 6.53 -11.65
CA THR A 317 21.87 5.60 -12.79
C THR A 317 23.21 4.87 -12.87
N GLY A 318 24.33 5.60 -12.75
CA GLY A 318 25.66 5.01 -12.69
C GLY A 318 25.88 4.08 -11.50
N ALA A 319 25.31 4.41 -10.33
CA ALA A 319 25.37 3.57 -9.14
C ALA A 319 24.60 2.24 -9.34
N VAL A 320 23.44 2.28 -10.00
CA VAL A 320 22.67 1.07 -10.36
C VAL A 320 23.47 0.20 -11.32
N ASP A 321 24.05 0.79 -12.36
CA ASP A 321 24.88 0.08 -13.33
C ASP A 321 26.11 -0.58 -12.71
N HIS A 322 26.81 0.15 -11.84
CA HIS A 322 27.98 -0.36 -11.13
C HIS A 322 27.66 -1.60 -10.30
N ASN A 323 26.60 -1.55 -9.48
CA ASN A 323 26.20 -2.69 -8.65
C ASN A 323 25.73 -3.87 -9.51
N MET A 324 24.94 -3.61 -10.55
CA MET A 324 24.47 -4.68 -11.44
C MET A 324 25.63 -5.35 -12.20
N ASN A 325 26.63 -4.58 -12.64
CA ASN A 325 27.81 -5.12 -13.31
C ASN A 325 28.65 -6.00 -12.36
N LYS A 326 28.80 -5.62 -11.09
CA LYS A 326 29.43 -6.48 -10.08
C LYS A 326 28.67 -7.79 -9.87
N ILE A 327 27.34 -7.71 -9.72
CA ILE A 327 26.48 -8.90 -9.58
C ILE A 327 26.65 -9.82 -10.80
N LYS A 328 26.63 -9.28 -12.01
CA LYS A 328 26.87 -10.05 -13.24
C LYS A 328 28.22 -10.76 -13.21
N ASN A 329 29.28 -10.07 -12.78
CA ASN A 329 30.63 -10.64 -12.72
C ASN A 329 30.75 -11.78 -11.70
N PHE A 330 30.17 -11.62 -10.51
CA PHE A 330 30.17 -12.68 -9.49
C PHE A 330 29.36 -13.93 -9.90
N THR A 331 28.39 -13.77 -10.81
CA THR A 331 27.48 -14.84 -11.23
C THR A 331 27.75 -15.35 -12.65
N GLN A 332 28.91 -15.02 -13.26
CA GLN A 332 29.23 -15.47 -14.63
C GLN A 332 29.28 -17.00 -14.78
N GLY A 333 29.73 -17.72 -13.75
CA GLY A 333 29.83 -19.18 -13.77
C GLY A 333 28.51 -19.94 -13.60
N GLN A 334 27.38 -19.23 -13.49
CA GLN A 334 26.03 -19.80 -13.29
C GLN A 334 25.17 -19.74 -14.56
N LEU A 335 25.72 -19.23 -15.67
CA LEU A 335 25.09 -19.13 -16.99
C LEU A 335 25.48 -20.32 -17.87
#